data_AF-A0A6J4HAE0-F1
#
_entry.id   AF-A0A6J4HAE0-F1
#
_cell.length_a   1.000
_cell.length_b   1.000
_cell.length_c   1.000
_cell.angle_alpha   90.00
_cell.angle_beta   90.00
_cell.angle_gamma   90.00
#
_symmetry.space_group_name_H-M   'P 1'
#
loop_
_entity.id
_entity.type
_entity.pdbx_description
1 polymer ?
#
loop_
_entity_poly.entity_id
_entity_poly.type
_entity_poly.pdbx_seq_one_letter_code
_entity_poly.pdbx_strand_id
1 'polypeptide(L)'
;MRTAAVIAWIVTAGGGLTMVAIWAAKGGLRQEDRELTMARSLGAAEPANATHTNLSHWMVASHALLAVTGLGLFVYYLARRDSVQTGVESAPWLALGTLLLVAALGVGMVRRWAADRRAPADGTGRRRRSTAADQAIPAVIVAAHGLAAAATIVLVLLVALRIGT
;
A
#
# COMPACT_ATOMS: atom_id res chain seq x y z
N MET A 1 -7.70 21.00 -11.86
CA MET A 1 -7.07 19.70 -11.50
C MET A 1 -6.68 19.54 -10.03
N ARG A 2 -6.20 20.59 -9.34
CA ARG A 2 -5.66 20.49 -7.96
C ARG A 2 -6.63 19.92 -6.91
N THR A 3 -7.85 20.44 -6.84
CA THR A 3 -8.88 19.97 -5.89
C THR A 3 -9.30 18.53 -6.18
N ALA A 4 -9.45 18.18 -7.46
CA ALA A 4 -9.74 16.80 -7.86
C ALA A 4 -8.62 15.85 -7.43
N ALA A 5 -7.36 16.25 -7.58
CA ALA A 5 -6.19 15.45 -7.15
C ALA A 5 -6.21 15.18 -5.65
N VAL A 6 -6.47 16.19 -4.81
CA VAL A 6 -6.48 15.99 -3.35
C VAL A 6 -7.65 15.12 -2.91
N ILE A 7 -8.85 15.31 -3.50
CA ILE A 7 -10.02 14.47 -3.21
C ILE A 7 -9.74 13.02 -3.61
N ALA A 8 -9.25 12.79 -4.83
CA ALA A 8 -8.91 11.45 -5.32
C ALA A 8 -7.85 10.77 -4.44
N TRP A 9 -6.85 11.51 -3.98
CA TRP A 9 -5.83 10.98 -3.10
C TRP A 9 -6.40 10.64 -1.72
N ILE A 10 -7.26 11.48 -1.14
CA ILE A 10 -7.95 11.18 0.13
C ILE A 10 -8.77 9.90 0.00
N VAL A 11 -9.54 9.74 -1.07
CA VAL A 11 -10.33 8.52 -1.33
C VAL A 11 -9.42 7.30 -1.48
N THR A 12 -8.32 7.42 -2.24
CA THR A 12 -7.34 6.34 -2.41
C THR A 12 -6.72 5.93 -1.08
N ALA A 13 -6.25 6.91 -0.29
CA ALA A 13 -5.65 6.68 1.02
C ALA A 13 -6.66 6.06 2.00
N GLY A 14 -7.91 6.53 2.02
CA GLY A 14 -8.99 5.95 2.81
C GLY A 14 -9.29 4.49 2.44
N GLY A 15 -9.31 4.17 1.14
CA GLY A 15 -9.43 2.79 0.67
C GLY A 15 -8.26 1.91 1.12
N GLY A 16 -7.03 2.44 1.06
CA GLY A 16 -5.82 1.77 1.54
C GLY A 16 -5.86 1.48 3.04
N LEU A 17 -6.20 2.49 3.86
CA LEU A 17 -6.34 2.37 5.31
C LEU A 17 -7.44 1.37 5.71
N THR A 18 -8.52 1.31 4.94
CA THR A 18 -9.59 0.31 5.15
C THR A 18 -9.06 -1.12 4.96
N MET A 19 -8.25 -1.35 3.92
CA MET A 19 -7.62 -2.66 3.71
C MET A 19 -6.62 -3.01 4.82
N VAL A 20 -5.83 -2.03 5.29
CA VAL A 20 -4.93 -2.20 6.45
C VAL A 20 -5.72 -2.56 7.71
N ALA A 21 -6.86 -1.89 7.95
CA ALA A 21 -7.72 -2.19 9.10
C ALA A 21 -8.29 -3.61 9.04
N ILE A 22 -8.79 -4.04 7.86
CA ILE A 22 -9.27 -5.41 7.65
C ILE A 22 -8.14 -6.42 7.92
N TRP A 23 -6.97 -6.19 7.35
CA TRP A 23 -5.79 -7.03 7.52
C TRP A 23 -5.36 -7.13 9.00
N ALA A 24 -5.27 -6.00 9.70
CA ALA A 24 -4.92 -5.97 11.11
C ALA A 24 -5.97 -6.70 11.97
N ALA A 25 -7.25 -6.43 11.74
CA ALA A 25 -8.36 -7.05 12.47
C ALA A 25 -8.44 -8.57 12.27
N LYS A 26 -7.95 -9.07 11.13
CA LYS A 26 -7.90 -10.50 10.81
C LYS A 26 -6.59 -11.17 11.25
N GLY A 27 -5.74 -10.45 11.99
CA GLY A 27 -4.58 -11.00 12.68
C GLY A 27 -3.27 -10.93 11.90
N GLY A 28 -3.17 -10.07 10.88
CA GLY A 28 -1.96 -9.93 10.05
C GLY A 28 -0.68 -9.71 10.85
N LEU A 29 -0.75 -8.86 11.89
CA LEU A 29 0.37 -8.60 12.80
C LEU A 29 0.74 -9.81 13.69
N ARG A 30 -0.23 -10.63 14.06
CA ARG A 30 -0.03 -11.79 14.97
C ARG A 30 0.46 -13.03 14.24
N GLN A 31 0.41 -13.01 12.90
CA GLN A 31 0.77 -14.14 12.06
C GLN A 31 2.30 -14.28 11.93
N GLU A 32 3.01 -13.17 11.74
CA GLU A 32 4.48 -13.13 11.68
C GLU A 32 5.13 -13.52 13.02
N ASP A 33 4.61 -13.02 14.14
CA ASP A 33 5.12 -13.36 15.47
C ASP A 33 5.06 -14.87 15.75
N ARG A 34 3.99 -15.54 15.29
CA ARG A 34 3.84 -16.99 15.43
C ARG A 34 4.82 -17.76 14.55
N GLU A 35 5.05 -17.31 13.33
CA GLU A 35 6.02 -17.91 12.40
C GLU A 35 7.45 -17.76 12.94
N LEU A 36 7.83 -16.58 13.43
CA LEU A 36 9.12 -16.32 14.07
C LEU A 36 9.31 -17.17 15.34
N THR A 37 8.26 -17.29 16.17
CA THR A 37 8.30 -18.10 17.40
C THR A 37 8.42 -19.59 17.08
N MET A 38 7.69 -20.09 16.08
CA MET A 38 7.82 -21.48 15.61
C MET A 38 9.23 -21.76 15.07
N ALA A 39 9.76 -20.89 14.19
CA ALA A 39 11.09 -21.05 13.63
C ALA A 39 12.17 -21.11 14.73
N ARG A 40 12.04 -20.27 15.77
CA ARG A 40 12.91 -20.27 16.95
C ARG A 40 12.77 -21.54 17.78
N SER A 41 11.55 -22.06 17.95
CA SER A 41 11.28 -23.28 18.73
C SER A 41 11.80 -24.57 18.08
N LEU A 42 11.93 -24.58 16.75
CA LEU A 42 12.44 -25.73 15.99
C LEU A 42 13.98 -25.79 15.95
N GLY A 43 14.69 -24.87 16.61
CA GLY A 43 16.16 -24.83 16.63
C GLY A 43 16.79 -24.62 15.26
N ALA A 44 16.04 -24.10 14.29
CA ALA A 44 16.55 -23.83 12.95
C ALA A 44 17.63 -22.73 13.04
N ALA A 45 18.88 -23.09 12.76
CA ALA A 45 19.91 -22.12 12.41
C ALA A 45 19.38 -21.28 11.25
N GLU A 46 19.46 -19.96 11.40
CA GLU A 46 18.99 -18.89 10.50
C GLU A 46 18.20 -19.39 9.28
N PRO A 47 16.87 -19.24 9.26
CA PRO A 47 16.09 -19.80 8.18
C PRO A 47 16.34 -18.97 6.93
N ALA A 48 17.26 -19.44 6.08
CA ALA A 48 17.54 -18.87 4.77
C ALA A 48 16.33 -18.86 3.82
N ASN A 49 15.17 -19.39 4.25
CA ASN A 49 13.88 -19.34 3.57
C ASN A 49 12.71 -19.71 4.51
N ALA A 50 12.64 -19.16 5.74
CA ALA A 50 11.41 -19.31 6.54
C ALA A 50 10.27 -18.66 5.75
N THR A 51 9.33 -19.48 5.29
CA THR A 51 8.14 -19.11 4.53
C THR A 51 7.48 -17.88 5.15
N HIS A 52 7.76 -16.73 4.56
CA HIS A 52 7.25 -15.44 4.97
C HIS A 52 5.73 -15.42 4.85
N THR A 53 5.04 -14.71 5.73
CA THR A 53 3.79 -14.04 5.37
C THR A 53 3.95 -13.38 4.00
N ASN A 54 3.02 -13.63 3.07
CA ASN A 54 3.15 -13.08 1.72
C ASN A 54 2.95 -11.57 1.66
N LEU A 55 2.39 -10.95 2.71
CA LEU A 55 2.45 -9.52 2.92
C LEU A 55 3.23 -9.23 4.20
N SER A 56 4.52 -8.90 4.02
CA SER A 56 5.36 -8.44 5.12
C SER A 56 4.75 -7.19 5.76
N HIS A 57 4.61 -7.17 7.08
CA HIS A 57 4.13 -6.00 7.83
C HIS A 57 4.92 -4.73 7.51
N TRP A 58 6.24 -4.83 7.27
CA TRP A 58 7.08 -3.71 6.88
C TRP A 58 6.68 -3.16 5.51
N MET A 59 6.32 -4.03 4.56
CA MET A 59 5.84 -3.59 3.24
C MET A 59 4.50 -2.86 3.34
N VAL A 60 3.56 -3.40 4.13
CA VAL A 60 2.26 -2.77 4.39
C VAL A 60 2.44 -1.41 5.08
N ALA A 61 3.26 -1.36 6.12
CA ALA A 61 3.54 -0.13 6.88
C ALA A 61 4.26 0.91 6.03
N SER A 62 5.31 0.53 5.29
CA SER A 62 6.03 1.43 4.39
C SER A 62 5.11 1.99 3.31
N HIS A 63 4.25 1.17 2.69
CA HIS A 63 3.28 1.63 1.70
C HIS A 63 2.31 2.65 2.29
N ALA A 64 1.71 2.34 3.44
CA ALA A 64 0.75 3.23 4.10
C ALA A 64 1.39 4.55 4.57
N LEU A 65 2.57 4.48 5.19
CA LEU A 65 3.30 5.66 5.67
C LEU A 65 3.75 6.55 4.50
N LEU A 66 4.28 5.98 3.43
CA LEU A 66 4.64 6.75 2.23
C LEU A 66 3.42 7.40 1.57
N ALA A 67 2.27 6.69 1.53
CA ALA A 67 1.03 7.25 0.98
C ALA A 67 0.53 8.46 1.77
N VAL A 68 0.53 8.37 3.10
CA VAL A 68 0.13 9.48 4.00
C VAL A 68 1.14 10.62 3.92
N THR A 69 2.44 10.32 3.88
CA THR A 69 3.51 11.32 3.77
C THR A 69 3.42 12.07 2.45
N GLY A 70 3.23 11.36 1.33
CA GLY A 70 3.02 11.97 0.01
C GLY A 70 1.79 12.86 -0.03
N LEU A 71 0.67 12.42 0.56
CA LEU A 71 -0.54 13.25 0.69
C LEU A 71 -0.26 14.51 1.51
N GLY A 72 0.44 14.39 2.64
CA GLY A 72 0.83 15.51 3.48
C GLY A 72 1.70 16.53 2.74
N LEU A 73 2.70 16.06 1.99
CA LEU A 73 3.53 16.90 1.11
C LEU A 73 2.69 17.63 0.07
N PHE A 74 1.73 16.96 -0.55
CA PHE A 74 0.87 17.56 -1.55
C PHE A 74 -0.10 18.59 -0.96
N VAL A 75 -0.68 18.32 0.22
CA VAL A 75 -1.51 19.29 0.96
C VAL A 75 -0.69 20.50 1.38
N TYR A 76 0.55 20.29 1.87
CA TYR A 76 1.47 21.37 2.20
C TYR A 76 1.79 22.25 0.98
N TYR A 77 2.04 21.64 -0.18
CA TYR A 77 2.17 22.37 -1.45
C TYR A 77 0.95 23.24 -1.72
N LEU A 78 -0.26 22.68 -1.65
CA LEU A 78 -1.50 23.43 -1.91
C LEU A 78 -1.69 24.60 -0.94
N ALA A 79 -1.31 24.44 0.33
CA ALA A 79 -1.42 25.48 1.35
C ALA A 79 -0.38 26.60 1.21
N ARG A 80 0.79 26.32 0.61
CA ARG A 80 1.91 27.27 0.53
C ARG A 80 2.16 27.85 -0.86
N ARG A 81 1.56 27.30 -1.91
CA ARG A 81 1.80 27.72 -3.31
C ARG A 81 1.59 29.21 -3.57
N ASP A 82 0.69 29.86 -2.84
CA ASP A 82 0.34 31.28 -3.02
C ASP A 82 1.17 32.21 -2.10
N SER A 83 2.06 31.63 -1.28
CA SER A 83 2.96 32.37 -0.39
C SER A 83 4.22 32.83 -1.13
N VAL A 84 4.51 34.14 -1.08
CA VAL A 84 5.57 34.82 -1.86
C VAL A 84 7.01 34.33 -1.57
N GLN A 85 7.24 33.50 -0.53
CA GLN A 85 8.59 33.19 0.00
C GLN A 85 8.95 31.70 0.13
N THR A 86 8.10 30.76 -0.30
CA THR A 86 8.25 29.35 0.13
C THR A 86 8.96 28.40 -0.83
N GLY A 87 9.27 28.78 -2.08
CA GLY A 87 10.07 27.94 -2.99
C GLY A 87 9.52 26.52 -3.24
N VAL A 88 8.21 26.30 -3.08
CA VAL A 88 7.56 24.97 -3.15
C VAL A 88 7.24 24.50 -4.58
N GLU A 89 7.85 25.10 -5.60
CA GLU A 89 7.52 24.84 -7.01
C GLU A 89 7.82 23.40 -7.45
N SER A 90 8.81 22.76 -6.83
CA SER A 90 9.19 21.37 -7.09
C SER A 90 8.35 20.34 -6.31
N ALA A 91 7.53 20.78 -5.35
CA ALA A 91 6.78 19.89 -4.47
C ALA A 91 5.81 18.93 -5.20
N PRO A 92 5.11 19.31 -6.29
CA PRO A 92 4.29 18.37 -7.06
C PRO A 92 5.11 17.22 -7.68
N TRP A 93 6.35 17.49 -8.11
CA TRP A 93 7.24 16.45 -8.64
C TRP A 93 7.71 15.49 -7.55
N LEU A 94 8.03 16.01 -6.36
CA LEU A 94 8.34 15.18 -5.20
C LEU A 94 7.15 14.31 -4.79
N ALA A 95 5.95 14.90 -4.71
CA ALA A 95 4.73 14.17 -4.41
C ALA A 95 4.43 13.09 -5.46
N LEU A 96 4.63 13.39 -6.75
CA LEU A 96 4.50 12.42 -7.84
C LEU A 96 5.52 11.28 -7.70
N GLY A 97 6.79 11.59 -7.43
CA GLY A 97 7.84 10.58 -7.21
C GLY A 97 7.52 9.67 -6.04
N THR A 98 7.08 10.23 -4.91
CA THR A 98 6.59 9.46 -3.75
C THR A 98 5.39 8.60 -4.13
N LEU A 99 4.42 9.14 -4.88
CA LEU A 99 3.23 8.39 -5.28
C LEU A 99 3.55 7.23 -6.22
N LEU A 100 4.52 7.39 -7.13
CA LEU A 100 5.01 6.30 -7.98
C LEU A 100 5.71 5.21 -7.16
N LEU A 101 6.50 5.58 -6.15
CA LEU A 101 7.10 4.61 -5.22
C LEU A 101 6.03 3.85 -4.43
N VAL A 102 5.02 4.55 -3.90
CA VAL A 102 3.86 3.95 -3.23
C VAL A 102 3.14 2.98 -4.16
N ALA A 103 2.91 3.36 -5.41
CA ALA A 103 2.25 2.53 -6.42
C ALA A 103 3.06 1.26 -6.74
N ALA A 104 4.39 1.38 -6.88
CA ALA A 104 5.27 0.23 -7.09
C ALA A 104 5.18 -0.78 -5.94
N LEU A 105 5.21 -0.30 -4.69
CA LEU A 105 5.00 -1.13 -3.50
C LEU A 105 3.61 -1.79 -3.52
N GLY A 106 2.56 -1.03 -3.84
CA GLY A 106 1.20 -1.53 -3.92
C GLY A 106 1.03 -2.62 -4.98
N VAL A 107 1.63 -2.45 -6.16
CA VAL A 107 1.66 -3.49 -7.21
C VAL A 107 2.39 -4.74 -6.72
N GLY A 108 3.51 -4.59 -6.01
CA GLY A 108 4.21 -5.70 -5.37
C GLY A 108 3.31 -6.47 -4.40
N MET A 109 2.58 -5.77 -3.54
CA MET A 109 1.60 -6.36 -2.61
C MET A 109 0.49 -7.12 -3.35
N VAL A 110 -0.11 -6.52 -4.39
CA VAL A 110 -1.15 -7.16 -5.20
C VAL A 110 -0.64 -8.41 -5.90
N ARG A 111 0.59 -8.40 -6.43
CA ARG A 111 1.20 -9.57 -7.07
C ARG A 111 1.35 -10.74 -6.09
N ARG A 112 1.83 -10.48 -4.87
CA ARG A 112 1.98 -11.50 -3.82
C ARG A 112 0.62 -12.04 -3.37
N TRP A 113 -0.33 -11.14 -3.10
CA TRP A 113 -1.71 -11.49 -2.76
C TRP A 113 -2.42 -12.32 -3.84
N ALA A 114 -2.22 -11.99 -5.12
CA ALA A 114 -2.83 -12.70 -6.23
C ALA A 114 -2.17 -14.06 -6.50
N ALA A 115 -0.85 -14.18 -6.29
CA ALA A 115 -0.14 -15.45 -6.39
C ALA A 115 -0.67 -16.45 -5.36
N ASP A 116 -0.86 -16.00 -4.12
CA ASP A 116 -1.42 -16.82 -3.04
C ASP A 116 -2.82 -17.34 -3.31
N ARG A 117 -3.66 -16.53 -3.96
CA ARG A 117 -5.02 -16.92 -4.34
C ARG A 117 -5.05 -18.00 -5.42
N ARG A 118 -4.03 -18.04 -6.28
CA ARG A 118 -3.94 -18.97 -7.41
C ARG A 118 -3.20 -20.26 -7.04
N ALA A 119 -2.59 -20.33 -5.86
CA ALA A 119 -1.89 -21.52 -5.39
C ALA A 119 -2.85 -22.73 -5.36
N PRO A 120 -2.48 -23.87 -5.97
CA PRO A 120 -3.26 -25.09 -5.93
C PRO A 120 -3.50 -25.57 -4.49
N ALA A 121 -4.60 -26.27 -4.25
CA ALA A 121 -4.80 -26.94 -2.97
C ALA A 121 -3.81 -28.12 -2.87
N ASP A 122 -2.96 -28.13 -1.85
CA ASP A 122 -2.08 -29.26 -1.56
C ASP A 122 -2.93 -30.54 -1.41
N GLY A 123 -2.44 -31.68 -1.95
CA GLY A 123 -3.14 -32.97 -2.00
C GLY A 123 -3.55 -33.58 -0.65
N THR A 124 -3.32 -32.88 0.46
CA THR A 124 -3.79 -33.25 1.81
C THR A 124 -5.24 -32.82 2.08
N GLY A 125 -5.95 -32.22 1.11
CA GLY A 125 -7.33 -31.73 1.27
C GLY A 125 -7.46 -30.53 2.21
N ARG A 126 -6.40 -30.24 2.96
CA ARG A 126 -6.16 -28.99 3.66
C ARG A 126 -5.65 -28.03 2.59
N ARG A 127 -6.57 -27.44 1.81
CA ARG A 127 -6.36 -26.11 1.19
C ARG A 127 -5.57 -25.37 2.24
N ARG A 128 -4.29 -25.01 2.00
CA ARG A 128 -3.44 -24.31 2.99
C ARG A 128 -4.37 -23.28 3.56
N ARG A 129 -4.90 -23.53 4.77
CA ARG A 129 -6.03 -22.76 5.30
C ARG A 129 -5.32 -21.54 5.79
N SER A 130 -4.91 -20.71 4.83
CA SER A 130 -4.64 -19.32 4.97
C SER A 130 -5.98 -18.73 5.40
N THR A 131 -6.27 -18.91 6.68
CA THR A 131 -6.72 -17.84 7.56
C THR A 131 -5.68 -16.70 7.58
N ALA A 132 -4.97 -16.46 6.48
CA ALA A 132 -4.03 -15.38 6.33
C ALA A 132 -4.91 -14.15 6.17
N ALA A 133 -4.73 -13.20 7.07
CA ALA A 133 -5.49 -11.96 7.11
C ALA A 133 -5.63 -11.30 5.71
N ASP A 134 -4.60 -11.47 4.88
CA ASP A 134 -4.48 -11.05 3.48
C ASP A 134 -5.64 -11.53 2.59
N GLN A 135 -6.16 -12.74 2.83
CA GLN A 135 -7.23 -13.34 2.02
C GLN A 135 -8.63 -12.82 2.40
N ALA A 136 -8.77 -12.22 3.58
CA ALA A 136 -10.02 -11.59 4.00
C ALA A 136 -10.31 -10.26 3.29
N ILE A 137 -9.32 -9.70 2.60
CA ILE A 137 -9.48 -8.44 1.86
C ILE A 137 -10.30 -8.71 0.58
N PRO A 138 -11.46 -8.06 0.39
CA PRO A 138 -12.29 -8.26 -0.80
C PRO A 138 -11.59 -7.79 -2.08
N ALA A 139 -11.64 -8.60 -3.14
CA ALA A 139 -10.99 -8.27 -4.42
C ALA A 139 -11.51 -6.97 -5.05
N VAL A 140 -12.81 -6.68 -4.86
CA VAL A 140 -13.44 -5.45 -5.35
C VAL A 140 -12.82 -4.20 -4.72
N ILE A 141 -12.46 -4.25 -3.43
CA ILE A 141 -11.82 -3.13 -2.73
C ILE A 141 -10.40 -2.92 -3.25
N VAL A 142 -9.65 -4.01 -3.48
CA VAL A 142 -8.29 -3.94 -4.05
C VAL A 142 -8.33 -3.32 -5.45
N ALA A 143 -9.26 -3.75 -6.31
CA ALA A 143 -9.40 -3.22 -7.65
C ALA A 143 -9.83 -1.74 -7.64
N ALA A 144 -10.82 -1.38 -6.80
CA ALA A 144 -11.27 0.00 -6.66
C ALA A 144 -10.15 0.93 -6.16
N HIS A 145 -9.38 0.48 -5.17
CA HIS A 145 -8.22 1.22 -4.67
C HIS A 145 -7.15 1.39 -5.76
N GLY A 146 -6.82 0.34 -6.52
CA GLY A 146 -5.86 0.40 -7.61
C GLY A 146 -6.28 1.37 -8.73
N LEU A 147 -7.56 1.37 -9.09
CA LEU A 147 -8.11 2.33 -10.05
C LEU A 147 -8.07 3.77 -9.53
N ALA A 148 -8.44 3.98 -8.27
CA ALA A 148 -8.36 5.29 -7.63
C ALA A 148 -6.90 5.79 -7.55
N ALA A 149 -5.94 4.90 -7.28
CA ALA A 149 -4.52 5.22 -7.28
C ALA A 149 -4.03 5.64 -8.68
N ALA A 150 -4.42 4.92 -9.74
CA ALA A 150 -4.10 5.30 -11.12
C ALA A 150 -4.65 6.68 -11.49
N ALA A 151 -5.92 6.95 -11.13
CA ALA A 151 -6.52 8.27 -11.33
C ALA A 151 -5.78 9.37 -10.54
N THR A 152 -5.36 9.08 -9.30
CA THR A 152 -4.58 10.01 -8.46
C THR A 152 -3.24 10.33 -9.11
N ILE A 153 -2.52 9.34 -9.66
CA ILE A 153 -1.26 9.56 -10.37
C ILE A 153 -1.46 10.49 -11.56
N VAL A 154 -2.48 10.25 -12.38
CA VAL A 154 -2.79 11.11 -13.54
C VAL A 154 -3.10 12.54 -13.09
N LEU A 155 -3.94 12.71 -12.08
CA LEU A 155 -4.31 14.03 -11.57
C LEU A 155 -3.12 14.79 -10.99
N VAL A 156 -2.25 14.13 -10.22
CA VAL A 156 -1.03 14.74 -9.67
C VAL A 156 -0.03 15.07 -10.78
N LEU A 157 0.10 14.22 -11.79
CA LEU A 157 0.92 14.50 -12.98
C LEU A 157 0.42 15.75 -13.72
N LEU A 158 -0.89 15.87 -13.96
CA LEU A 158 -1.46 17.06 -14.59
C LEU A 158 -1.19 18.33 -13.77
N VAL A 159 -1.24 18.25 -12.44
CA VAL A 159 -0.86 19.35 -11.55
C VAL A 159 0.62 19.69 -11.67
N ALA A 160 1.51 18.69 -11.69
CA ALA A 160 2.96 18.90 -11.84
C ALA A 160 3.33 19.54 -13.19
N LEU A 161 2.60 19.17 -14.25
CA LEU A 161 2.73 19.75 -15.59
C LEU A 161 2.05 21.11 -15.74
N ARG A 162 1.38 21.63 -14.70
CA ARG A 162 0.61 22.89 -14.73
C ARG A 162 -0.52 22.89 -15.78
N ILE A 163 -1.11 21.72 -16.05
CA ILE A 163 -2.23 21.55 -16.99
C ILE A 163 -3.56 21.68 -16.23
N GLY A 164 -4.42 22.61 -16.66
CA GLY A 164 -5.73 22.83 -16.02
C GLY A 164 -5.62 23.33 -14.58
N THR A 165 -4.63 24.19 -14.34
CA THR A 165 -4.25 24.77 -13.05
C THR A 165 -4.39 26.28 -13.03
#